data_AF-A0A2N2HFI0-F1
#
_entry.id   AF-A0A2N2HFI0-F1
#
_cell.length_a   1.000
_cell.length_b   1.000
_cell.length_c   1.000
_cell.angle_alpha   90.00
_cell.angle_beta   90.00
_cell.angle_gamma   90.00
#
_symmetry.space_group_name_H-M   'P 1'
#
loop_
_entity.id
_entity.type
_entity.pdbx_description
1 polymer ?
#
loop_
_entity_poly.entity_id
_entity_poly.type
_entity_poly.pdbx_seq_one_letter_code
_entity_poly.pdbx_strand_id
1 'polypeptide(L)'
;PRQAQAIRGTDGELHPVTEDSLDTTRPYLVRLPQGKSISVFFYEGAVSRAVAFERLLGSGENFWVRLSGSFSRGLGNIATDGESYGHHFMFGEMALAYVVQQAREGRDGVELTNYGAYLAAHPATEEVQIHENSSWSCVHGVERWKTHCGCSDGGHPDWVQDWRRPLRRCLNYMKYYVDEHFSKRGGTFFRDSDQALQEYGLVLAGSESLESYLERHSLPGLEPTQRTDACRLLLMQRLALAAFSSCAWFFDDIARIEPLNGLTSARRALDLLAATGGPDVEAGFVRVLAEAQSNMRDDWDGAVIWEQLVTSRRPSPKELAAYPRRFPMSKDRPEMAWPGVRLVLEPGAEGEKLRCFWTWTLETETVAVSGPEE
;
A
#
# COMPACT_ATOMS: atom_id res chain seq x y z
N PRO A 1 -12.24 6.94 -17.49
CA PRO A 1 -12.90 6.15 -18.57
C PRO A 1 -12.02 5.73 -19.76
N ARG A 2 -10.85 6.33 -20.00
CA ARG A 2 -9.95 5.96 -21.13
C ARG A 2 -9.48 4.49 -21.17
N GLN A 3 -9.80 3.71 -20.14
CA GLN A 3 -9.48 2.28 -20.05
C GLN A 3 -10.43 1.44 -20.91
N ALA A 4 -11.63 1.93 -21.23
CA ALA A 4 -12.53 1.27 -22.16
C ALA A 4 -11.99 1.40 -23.58
N GLN A 5 -11.89 0.27 -24.28
CA GLN A 5 -11.41 0.19 -25.65
C GLN A 5 -12.57 0.18 -26.65
N ALA A 6 -13.55 -0.71 -26.43
CA ALA A 6 -14.69 -0.89 -27.31
C ALA A 6 -15.86 -1.53 -26.54
N ILE A 7 -17.09 -1.26 -26.98
CA ILE A 7 -18.30 -1.93 -26.51
C ILE A 7 -18.82 -2.88 -27.57
N ARG A 8 -19.42 -3.99 -27.16
CA ARG A 8 -20.12 -4.89 -28.09
C ARG A 8 -21.49 -4.32 -28.42
N GLY A 9 -21.73 -4.02 -29.69
CA GLY A 9 -23.01 -3.56 -30.20
C GLY A 9 -24.06 -4.67 -30.26
N THR A 10 -25.30 -4.29 -30.51
CA THR A 10 -26.42 -5.23 -30.71
C THR A 10 -26.30 -6.05 -31.99
N ASP A 11 -25.50 -5.56 -32.95
CA ASP A 11 -25.05 -6.26 -34.15
C ASP A 11 -24.01 -7.35 -33.87
N GLY A 12 -23.51 -7.42 -32.63
CA GLY A 12 -22.44 -8.33 -32.21
C GLY A 12 -21.03 -7.83 -32.53
N GLU A 13 -20.90 -6.69 -33.21
CA GLU A 13 -19.61 -6.07 -33.55
C GLU A 13 -19.04 -5.25 -32.40
N LEU A 14 -17.75 -4.97 -32.45
CA LEU A 14 -17.07 -4.14 -31.45
C LEU A 14 -16.95 -2.71 -31.96
N HIS A 15 -17.54 -1.78 -31.22
CA HIS A 15 -17.54 -0.36 -31.51
C HIS A 15 -16.55 0.35 -30.59
N PRO A 16 -15.46 0.95 -31.12
CA PRO A 16 -14.50 1.69 -30.31
C PRO A 16 -15.17 2.82 -29.53
N VAL A 17 -14.70 3.04 -28.31
CA VAL A 17 -15.20 4.12 -27.44
C VAL A 17 -14.04 4.98 -26.95
N THR A 18 -14.35 6.23 -26.62
CA THR A 18 -13.43 7.16 -25.99
C THR A 18 -13.96 7.56 -24.62
N GLU A 19 -13.17 8.37 -23.90
CA GLU A 19 -13.61 8.98 -22.65
C GLU A 19 -14.91 9.79 -22.81
N ASP A 20 -15.10 10.42 -23.97
CA ASP A 20 -16.24 11.28 -24.25
C ASP A 20 -17.46 10.52 -24.79
N SER A 21 -17.26 9.33 -25.36
CA SER A 21 -18.34 8.57 -26.01
C SER A 21 -18.90 7.43 -25.14
N LEU A 22 -18.20 7.05 -24.07
CA LEU A 22 -18.62 5.97 -23.18
C LEU A 22 -19.65 6.47 -22.17
N ASP A 23 -20.80 5.81 -22.08
CA ASP A 23 -21.77 6.07 -21.02
C ASP A 23 -21.26 5.52 -19.68
N THR A 24 -20.84 6.42 -18.78
CA THR A 24 -20.29 6.10 -17.45
C THR A 24 -21.38 5.86 -16.39
N THR A 25 -22.66 5.93 -16.75
CA THR A 25 -23.79 5.84 -15.79
C THR A 25 -24.32 4.42 -15.58
N ARG A 26 -23.68 3.42 -16.18
CA ARG A 26 -24.13 2.03 -16.17
C ARG A 26 -22.95 1.05 -16.06
N PRO A 27 -23.19 -0.17 -15.53
CA PRO A 27 -22.18 -1.20 -15.50
C PRO A 27 -22.02 -1.88 -16.86
N TYR A 28 -20.81 -2.36 -17.11
CA TYR A 28 -20.46 -3.18 -18.28
C TYR A 28 -19.88 -4.52 -17.85
N LEU A 29 -19.95 -5.50 -18.74
CA LEU A 29 -19.44 -6.84 -18.53
C LEU A 29 -18.10 -7.03 -19.24
N VAL A 30 -17.06 -7.37 -18.50
CA VAL A 30 -15.78 -7.81 -19.06
C VAL A 30 -15.75 -9.33 -19.04
N ARG A 31 -15.63 -9.94 -20.23
CA ARG A 31 -15.44 -11.38 -20.37
C ARG A 31 -13.98 -11.74 -20.10
N LEU A 32 -13.79 -12.72 -19.23
CA LEU A 32 -12.48 -13.22 -18.84
C LEU A 32 -12.24 -14.60 -19.48
N PRO A 33 -10.97 -15.06 -19.53
CA PRO A 33 -10.68 -16.44 -19.91
C PRO A 33 -11.48 -17.45 -19.09
N GLN A 34 -11.66 -18.65 -19.65
CA GLN A 34 -12.36 -19.77 -19.00
C GLN A 34 -13.85 -19.49 -18.69
N GLY A 35 -14.49 -18.60 -19.45
CA GLY A 35 -15.93 -18.33 -19.35
C GLY A 35 -16.34 -17.53 -18.11
N LYS A 36 -15.37 -16.98 -17.35
CA LYS A 36 -15.64 -16.10 -16.22
C LYS A 36 -15.96 -14.68 -16.73
N SER A 37 -16.50 -13.86 -15.84
CA SER A 37 -16.74 -12.44 -16.13
C SER A 37 -16.69 -11.60 -14.87
N ILE A 38 -16.43 -10.32 -15.03
CA ILE A 38 -16.55 -9.30 -13.98
C ILE A 38 -17.39 -8.14 -14.49
N SER A 39 -18.16 -7.52 -13.59
CA SER A 39 -18.85 -6.26 -13.88
C SER A 39 -17.93 -5.09 -13.54
N VAL A 40 -17.85 -4.11 -14.42
CA VAL A 40 -17.02 -2.91 -14.27
C VAL A 40 -17.88 -1.65 -14.38
N PHE A 41 -17.49 -0.63 -13.64
CA PHE A 41 -18.04 0.71 -13.73
C PHE A 41 -16.92 1.66 -14.17
N PHE A 42 -17.27 2.62 -15.03
CA PHE A 42 -16.38 3.70 -15.39
C PHE A 42 -16.86 4.97 -14.69
N TYR A 43 -15.94 5.65 -14.00
CA TYR A 43 -16.24 6.89 -13.30
C TYR A 43 -16.28 8.07 -14.25
N GLU A 44 -17.03 9.12 -13.91
CA GLU A 44 -17.07 10.37 -14.66
C GLU A 44 -15.73 11.12 -14.49
N GLY A 45 -14.99 11.25 -15.60
CA GLY A 45 -13.60 11.72 -15.58
C GLY A 45 -13.47 13.22 -15.30
N ALA A 46 -14.33 14.05 -15.86
CA ALA A 46 -14.23 15.50 -15.78
C ALA A 46 -14.51 16.02 -14.35
N VAL A 47 -15.55 15.50 -13.69
CA VAL A 47 -15.90 15.81 -12.31
C VAL A 47 -14.84 15.25 -11.36
N SER A 48 -14.35 14.02 -11.59
CA SER A 48 -13.27 13.45 -10.78
C SER A 48 -11.99 14.30 -10.83
N ARG A 49 -11.61 14.78 -12.02
CA ARG A 49 -10.49 15.71 -12.20
C ARG A 49 -10.76 17.05 -11.51
N ALA A 50 -11.97 17.57 -11.61
CA ALA A 50 -12.34 18.85 -11.01
C ALA A 50 -12.27 18.82 -9.47
N VAL A 51 -12.65 17.70 -8.85
CA VAL A 51 -12.46 17.45 -7.42
C VAL A 51 -10.97 17.47 -7.06
N ALA A 52 -10.13 16.76 -7.82
CA ALA A 52 -8.72 16.59 -7.50
C ALA A 52 -7.85 17.82 -7.79
N PHE A 53 -8.17 18.63 -8.81
CA PHE A 53 -7.25 19.66 -9.32
C PHE A 53 -7.88 21.03 -9.61
N GLU A 54 -9.21 21.15 -9.66
CA GLU A 54 -9.88 22.40 -10.11
C GLU A 54 -10.64 23.11 -8.97
N ARG A 55 -10.30 22.80 -7.70
CA ARG A 55 -10.89 23.42 -6.50
C ARG A 55 -12.42 23.30 -6.41
N LEU A 56 -13.02 22.28 -7.03
CA LEU A 56 -14.48 22.07 -6.99
C LEU A 56 -15.01 21.97 -5.55
N LEU A 57 -14.21 21.43 -4.64
CA LEU A 57 -14.54 21.27 -3.22
C LEU A 57 -14.61 22.59 -2.43
N GLY A 58 -14.32 23.74 -3.04
CA GLY A 58 -14.45 25.05 -2.38
C GLY A 58 -15.90 25.46 -2.09
N SER A 59 -16.89 24.77 -2.66
CA SER A 59 -18.31 25.00 -2.43
C SER A 59 -19.10 23.70 -2.56
N GLY A 60 -19.82 23.31 -1.50
CA GLY A 60 -20.72 22.16 -1.55
C GLY A 60 -21.82 22.30 -2.60
N GLU A 61 -22.33 23.52 -2.81
CA GLU A 61 -23.35 23.79 -3.83
C GLU A 61 -22.78 23.61 -5.25
N ASN A 62 -21.59 24.14 -5.53
CA ASN A 62 -20.96 23.95 -6.84
C ASN A 62 -20.65 22.47 -7.08
N PHE A 63 -20.20 21.77 -6.03
CA PHE A 63 -19.95 20.34 -6.12
C PHE A 63 -21.24 19.56 -6.40
N TRP A 64 -22.35 19.88 -5.72
CA TRP A 64 -23.67 19.29 -5.99
C TRP A 64 -24.09 19.49 -7.45
N VAL A 65 -24.15 20.76 -7.90
CA VAL A 65 -24.59 21.12 -9.26
C VAL A 65 -23.74 20.42 -10.31
N ARG A 66 -22.42 20.34 -10.10
CA ARG A 66 -21.51 19.69 -11.03
C ARG A 66 -21.70 18.18 -11.06
N LEU A 67 -21.93 17.56 -9.91
CA LEU A 67 -22.15 16.11 -9.79
C LEU A 67 -23.51 15.72 -10.35
N SER A 68 -24.61 16.30 -9.87
CA SER A 68 -25.97 15.97 -10.32
C SER A 68 -26.20 16.33 -11.79
N GLY A 69 -25.55 17.39 -12.28
CA GLY A 69 -25.60 17.77 -13.70
C GLY A 69 -24.79 16.88 -14.65
N SER A 70 -23.96 15.96 -14.13
CA SER A 70 -23.13 15.08 -14.95
C SER A 70 -23.85 13.83 -15.47
N PHE A 71 -25.07 13.57 -15.00
CA PHE A 71 -25.87 12.42 -15.40
C PHE A 71 -27.36 12.77 -15.37
N SER A 72 -28.17 12.07 -16.18
CA SER A 72 -29.64 12.24 -16.20
C SER A 72 -30.41 11.00 -15.78
N ARG A 73 -29.74 9.85 -15.76
CA ARG A 73 -30.27 8.54 -15.38
C ARG A 73 -29.13 7.63 -14.93
N GLY A 74 -29.48 6.53 -14.31
CA GLY A 74 -28.52 5.50 -13.91
C GLY A 74 -27.71 5.90 -12.67
N LEU A 75 -26.45 5.48 -12.63
CA LEU A 75 -25.53 5.70 -11.51
C LEU A 75 -24.45 6.72 -11.88
N GLY A 76 -24.64 7.98 -11.51
CA GLY A 76 -23.56 8.97 -11.49
C GLY A 76 -22.50 8.58 -10.46
N ASN A 77 -21.23 8.46 -10.87
CA ASN A 77 -20.14 8.07 -9.99
C ASN A 77 -18.83 8.77 -10.36
N ILE A 78 -18.02 9.10 -9.35
CA ILE A 78 -16.70 9.71 -9.48
C ILE A 78 -15.67 8.86 -8.71
N ALA A 79 -14.40 8.94 -9.09
CA ALA A 79 -13.32 8.24 -8.41
C ALA A 79 -12.20 9.23 -8.07
N THR A 80 -11.91 9.38 -6.77
CA THR A 80 -10.95 10.37 -6.25
C THR A 80 -10.25 9.82 -5.02
N ASP A 81 -9.00 10.23 -4.78
CA ASP A 81 -8.29 9.91 -3.55
C ASP A 81 -8.98 10.55 -2.34
N GLY A 82 -9.10 9.81 -1.24
CA GLY A 82 -9.81 10.27 -0.03
C GLY A 82 -9.15 11.50 0.60
N GLU A 83 -7.84 11.61 0.43
CA GLU A 83 -7.00 12.73 0.85
C GLU A 83 -7.43 14.06 0.18
N SER A 84 -8.17 14.01 -0.93
CA SER A 84 -8.77 15.21 -1.54
C SER A 84 -9.67 15.98 -0.56
N TYR A 85 -10.36 15.27 0.33
CA TYR A 85 -11.35 15.82 1.25
C TYR A 85 -10.72 16.14 2.60
N GLY A 86 -9.90 17.19 2.64
CA GLY A 86 -9.34 17.75 3.89
C GLY A 86 -7.81 17.86 3.89
N HIS A 87 -7.09 16.90 3.29
CA HIS A 87 -5.62 16.93 3.24
C HIS A 87 -5.09 17.78 2.08
N HIS A 88 -5.51 17.50 0.84
CA HIS A 88 -5.13 18.29 -0.33
C HIS A 88 -5.93 19.60 -0.42
N PHE A 89 -7.22 19.55 -0.08
CA PHE A 89 -8.07 20.74 0.00
C PHE A 89 -8.60 20.88 1.42
N MET A 90 -8.07 21.86 2.15
CA MET A 90 -8.55 22.20 3.49
C MET A 90 -10.06 22.44 3.46
N PHE A 91 -10.79 21.79 4.37
CA PHE A 91 -12.25 21.81 4.47
C PHE A 91 -13.00 21.15 3.30
N GLY A 92 -12.32 20.42 2.42
CA GLY A 92 -12.97 19.71 1.31
C GLY A 92 -13.98 18.65 1.76
N GLU A 93 -13.82 18.11 2.96
CA GLU A 93 -14.78 17.20 3.61
C GLU A 93 -16.14 17.86 3.87
N MET A 94 -16.19 19.19 4.05
CA MET A 94 -17.46 19.91 4.24
C MET A 94 -18.30 19.93 2.96
N ALA A 95 -17.66 20.07 1.79
CA ALA A 95 -18.35 19.98 0.51
C ALA A 95 -18.90 18.57 0.25
N LEU A 96 -18.16 17.53 0.65
CA LEU A 96 -18.64 16.15 0.60
C LEU A 96 -19.83 15.93 1.54
N ALA A 97 -19.75 16.39 2.78
CA ALA A 97 -20.85 16.30 3.74
C ALA A 97 -22.12 17.01 3.23
N TYR A 98 -21.96 18.16 2.59
CA TYR A 98 -23.06 18.89 1.95
C TYR A 98 -23.72 18.05 0.85
N VAL A 99 -22.95 17.52 -0.11
CA VAL A 99 -23.49 16.70 -1.21
C VAL A 99 -24.20 15.45 -0.69
N VAL A 100 -23.63 14.77 0.31
CA VAL A 100 -24.27 13.62 0.96
C VAL A 100 -25.61 14.02 1.58
N GLN A 101 -25.67 15.18 2.26
CA GLN A 101 -26.91 15.66 2.85
C GLN A 101 -27.97 15.99 1.78
N GLN A 102 -27.59 16.65 0.69
CA GLN A 102 -28.52 16.98 -0.41
C GLN A 102 -29.15 15.73 -1.04
N ALA A 103 -28.35 14.68 -1.28
CA ALA A 103 -28.89 13.42 -1.81
C ALA A 103 -29.77 12.68 -0.79
N ARG A 104 -29.47 12.76 0.51
CA ARG A 104 -30.36 12.21 1.56
C ARG A 104 -31.70 12.93 1.63
N GLU A 105 -31.73 14.22 1.31
CA GLU A 105 -32.94 15.04 1.24
C GLU A 105 -33.72 14.83 -0.07
N GLY A 106 -33.22 14.01 -1.00
CA GLY A 106 -33.87 13.70 -2.28
C GLY A 106 -33.84 14.87 -3.28
N ARG A 107 -32.88 15.80 -3.14
CA ARG A 107 -32.73 16.93 -4.05
C ARG A 107 -32.53 16.43 -5.48
N ASP A 108 -33.19 17.09 -6.43
CA ASP A 108 -33.15 16.77 -7.87
C ASP A 108 -33.53 15.32 -8.22
N GLY A 109 -34.18 14.59 -7.30
CA GLY A 109 -34.51 13.17 -7.47
C GLY A 109 -33.30 12.23 -7.44
N VAL A 110 -32.17 12.68 -6.89
CA VAL A 110 -30.95 11.88 -6.77
C VAL A 110 -30.93 11.14 -5.43
N GLU A 111 -30.66 9.84 -5.46
CA GLU A 111 -30.55 8.98 -4.29
C GLU A 111 -29.13 8.43 -4.11
N LEU A 112 -28.68 8.28 -2.87
CA LEU A 112 -27.40 7.62 -2.56
C LEU A 112 -27.55 6.10 -2.61
N THR A 113 -26.61 5.45 -3.29
CA THR A 113 -26.49 4.00 -3.34
C THR A 113 -25.02 3.58 -3.42
N ASN A 114 -24.75 2.28 -3.46
CA ASN A 114 -23.42 1.73 -3.70
C ASN A 114 -23.44 0.80 -4.93
N TYR A 115 -22.24 0.48 -5.46
CA TYR A 115 -22.12 -0.36 -6.65
C TYR A 115 -22.80 -1.73 -6.51
N GLY A 116 -22.74 -2.37 -5.33
CA GLY A 116 -23.35 -3.67 -5.10
C GLY A 116 -24.87 -3.63 -5.16
N ALA A 117 -25.50 -2.67 -4.48
CA ALA A 117 -26.94 -2.47 -4.50
C ALA A 117 -27.43 -2.09 -5.90
N TYR A 118 -26.74 -1.18 -6.58
CA TYR A 118 -27.09 -0.78 -7.94
C TYR A 118 -26.99 -1.96 -8.92
N LEU A 119 -25.89 -2.72 -8.87
CA LEU A 119 -25.67 -3.86 -9.75
C LEU A 119 -26.68 -4.99 -9.53
N ALA A 120 -27.14 -5.21 -8.29
CA ALA A 120 -28.18 -6.19 -8.00
C ALA A 120 -29.53 -5.84 -8.65
N ALA A 121 -29.86 -4.54 -8.69
CA ALA A 121 -31.07 -4.04 -9.34
C ALA A 121 -30.92 -3.87 -10.87
N HIS A 122 -29.70 -3.57 -11.33
CA HIS A 122 -29.38 -3.29 -12.73
C HIS A 122 -28.14 -4.09 -13.18
N PRO A 123 -28.29 -5.40 -13.45
CA PRO A 123 -27.17 -6.24 -13.87
C PRO A 123 -26.50 -5.74 -15.15
N ALA A 124 -25.18 -5.93 -15.25
CA ALA A 124 -24.43 -5.61 -16.47
C ALA A 124 -24.84 -6.55 -17.61
N THR A 125 -25.29 -5.98 -18.72
CA THR A 125 -25.71 -6.73 -19.92
C THR A 125 -24.85 -6.43 -21.14
N GLU A 126 -24.30 -5.22 -21.23
CA GLU A 126 -23.45 -4.79 -22.34
C GLU A 126 -22.00 -5.21 -22.10
N GLU A 127 -21.36 -5.81 -23.10
CA GLU A 127 -19.96 -6.22 -23.00
C GLU A 127 -19.02 -5.05 -23.35
N VAL A 128 -17.93 -4.94 -22.61
CA VAL A 128 -16.86 -3.96 -22.86
C VAL A 128 -15.52 -4.67 -22.93
N GLN A 129 -14.67 -4.22 -23.84
CA GLN A 129 -13.24 -4.52 -23.86
C GLN A 129 -12.48 -3.41 -23.17
N ILE A 130 -11.50 -3.78 -22.35
CA ILE A 130 -10.59 -2.84 -21.70
C ILE A 130 -9.21 -2.93 -22.35
N HIS A 131 -8.51 -1.80 -22.37
CA HIS A 131 -7.09 -1.80 -22.65
C HIS A 131 -6.35 -2.55 -21.53
N GLU A 132 -5.77 -3.71 -21.86
CA GLU A 132 -4.90 -4.46 -20.96
C GLU A 132 -3.72 -3.59 -20.50
N ASN A 133 -3.29 -3.79 -19.25
CA ASN A 133 -2.23 -2.97 -18.64
C ASN A 133 -2.50 -1.46 -18.69
N SER A 134 -3.77 -1.04 -18.66
CA SER A 134 -4.15 0.37 -18.51
C SER A 134 -4.18 0.80 -17.04
N SER A 135 -4.19 2.11 -16.80
CA SER A 135 -4.37 2.67 -15.46
C SER A 135 -5.16 3.97 -15.50
N TRP A 136 -5.74 4.33 -14.36
CA TRP A 136 -6.48 5.58 -14.20
C TRP A 136 -5.61 6.84 -14.19
N SER A 137 -4.32 6.73 -13.82
CA SER A 137 -3.44 7.88 -13.54
C SER A 137 -2.19 7.99 -14.44
N CYS A 138 -2.04 7.09 -15.43
CA CYS A 138 -1.04 7.21 -16.48
C CYS A 138 -1.66 6.97 -17.88
N VAL A 139 -1.42 7.91 -18.81
CA VAL A 139 -1.88 7.80 -20.22
C VAL A 139 -1.17 6.66 -20.96
N HIS A 140 0.02 6.28 -20.51
CA HIS A 140 0.84 5.20 -21.06
C HIS A 140 0.57 3.85 -20.36
N GLY A 141 -0.66 3.64 -19.88
CA GLY A 141 -1.04 2.42 -19.18
C GLY A 141 -0.37 2.28 -17.81
N VAL A 142 0.38 1.21 -17.57
CA VAL A 142 1.12 0.96 -16.31
C VAL A 142 2.59 1.38 -16.39
N GLU A 143 3.01 2.04 -17.46
CA GLU A 143 4.42 2.36 -17.67
C GLU A 143 4.98 3.32 -16.60
N ARG A 144 4.13 4.14 -15.95
CA ARG A 144 4.53 4.94 -14.78
C ARG A 144 5.20 4.10 -13.69
N TRP A 145 4.82 2.83 -13.51
CA TRP A 145 5.40 1.97 -12.46
C TRP A 145 6.53 1.07 -12.96
N LYS A 146 6.94 1.20 -14.23
CA LYS A 146 7.86 0.25 -14.89
C LYS A 146 9.04 0.95 -15.56
N THR A 147 8.81 2.06 -16.24
CA THR A 147 9.78 2.70 -17.12
C THR A 147 9.73 4.23 -17.00
N HIS A 148 10.67 4.91 -17.67
CA HIS A 148 10.58 6.33 -17.93
C HIS A 148 9.54 6.59 -19.04
N CYS A 149 8.27 6.75 -18.65
CA CYS A 149 7.18 7.10 -19.55
C CYS A 149 6.91 8.61 -19.64
N GLY A 150 7.77 9.43 -19.03
CA GLY A 150 7.64 10.89 -18.95
C GLY A 150 6.54 11.41 -18.02
N CYS A 151 5.71 10.54 -17.44
CA CYS A 151 4.73 10.97 -16.44
C CYS A 151 5.42 11.28 -15.10
N SER A 152 5.31 12.54 -14.69
CA SER A 152 5.81 13.09 -13.42
C SER A 152 4.69 13.76 -12.60
N ASP A 153 5.00 14.31 -11.43
CA ASP A 153 4.09 15.18 -10.67
C ASP A 153 4.05 16.64 -11.20
N GLY A 154 4.83 16.92 -12.25
CA GLY A 154 4.89 18.20 -12.95
C GLY A 154 5.89 19.20 -12.36
N GLY A 155 6.54 18.89 -11.22
CA GLY A 155 7.53 19.76 -10.60
C GLY A 155 8.88 19.79 -11.35
N HIS A 156 9.23 18.70 -12.03
CA HIS A 156 10.55 18.49 -12.61
C HIS A 156 10.49 17.88 -14.02
N PRO A 157 10.32 18.72 -15.07
CA PRO A 157 10.14 18.22 -16.44
C PRO A 157 11.39 17.52 -17.02
N ASP A 158 12.58 17.89 -16.55
CA ASP A 158 13.85 17.37 -17.06
C ASP A 158 14.32 16.08 -16.34
N TRP A 159 13.59 15.62 -15.32
CA TRP A 159 13.96 14.42 -14.58
C TRP A 159 13.65 13.13 -15.33
N VAL A 160 14.50 12.13 -15.15
CA VAL A 160 14.39 10.81 -15.79
C VAL A 160 13.98 9.75 -14.77
N GLN A 161 13.15 8.78 -15.18
CA GLN A 161 12.65 7.74 -14.27
C GLN A 161 13.16 6.33 -14.61
N ASP A 162 14.37 6.25 -15.19
CA ASP A 162 14.99 4.96 -15.50
C ASP A 162 15.32 4.15 -14.25
N TRP A 163 15.48 4.81 -13.09
CA TRP A 163 15.66 4.19 -11.76
C TRP A 163 14.53 3.22 -11.37
N ARG A 164 13.35 3.33 -11.98
CA ARG A 164 12.19 2.44 -11.73
C ARG A 164 12.50 0.98 -12.05
N ARG A 165 13.26 0.73 -13.13
CA ARG A 165 13.65 -0.62 -13.58
C ARG A 165 14.59 -1.31 -12.59
N PRO A 166 15.76 -0.75 -12.21
CA PRO A 166 16.63 -1.36 -11.22
C PRO A 166 15.95 -1.53 -9.86
N LEU A 167 15.11 -0.59 -9.41
CA LEU A 167 14.33 -0.77 -8.18
C LEU A 167 13.42 -2.00 -8.23
N ARG A 168 12.65 -2.19 -9.32
CA ARG A 168 11.82 -3.39 -9.49
C ARG A 168 12.67 -4.66 -9.49
N ARG A 169 13.79 -4.66 -10.23
CA ARG A 169 14.67 -5.84 -10.34
C ARG A 169 15.30 -6.21 -8.99
N CYS A 170 15.80 -5.27 -8.21
CA CYS A 170 16.40 -5.59 -6.91
C CYS A 170 15.35 -6.14 -5.94
N LEU A 171 14.14 -5.58 -5.92
CA LEU A 171 13.05 -6.09 -5.10
C LEU A 171 12.58 -7.48 -5.55
N ASN A 172 12.49 -7.75 -6.86
CA ASN A 172 12.24 -9.10 -7.39
C ASN A 172 13.33 -10.09 -6.98
N TYR A 173 14.59 -9.66 -7.02
CA TYR A 173 15.73 -10.46 -6.58
C TYR A 173 15.60 -10.86 -5.11
N MET A 174 15.30 -9.90 -4.21
CA MET A 174 15.01 -10.21 -2.79
C MET A 174 13.81 -11.16 -2.66
N LYS A 175 12.72 -10.88 -3.37
CA LYS A 175 11.47 -11.65 -3.24
C LYS A 175 11.66 -13.12 -3.60
N TYR A 176 12.45 -13.42 -4.63
CA TYR A 176 12.80 -14.79 -4.99
C TYR A 176 13.40 -15.56 -3.79
N TYR A 177 14.41 -14.99 -3.12
CA TYR A 177 15.04 -15.66 -1.98
C TYR A 177 14.15 -15.74 -0.75
N VAL A 178 13.33 -14.71 -0.51
CA VAL A 178 12.34 -14.71 0.57
C VAL A 178 11.29 -15.81 0.36
N ASP A 179 10.81 -15.99 -0.86
CA ASP A 179 9.82 -17.02 -1.21
C ASP A 179 10.39 -18.42 -1.12
N GLU A 180 11.57 -18.63 -1.70
CA GLU A 180 12.30 -19.90 -1.61
C GLU A 180 12.58 -20.29 -0.15
N HIS A 181 13.00 -19.34 0.68
CA HIS A 181 13.27 -19.60 2.09
C HIS A 181 12.00 -19.89 2.88
N PHE A 182 10.92 -19.13 2.66
CA PHE A 182 9.64 -19.38 3.30
C PHE A 182 9.08 -20.76 2.93
N SER A 183 9.13 -21.13 1.66
CA SER A 183 8.66 -22.45 1.20
C SER A 183 9.44 -23.60 1.86
N LYS A 184 10.78 -23.49 1.95
CA LYS A 184 11.63 -24.54 2.54
C LYS A 184 11.53 -24.61 4.06
N ARG A 185 11.52 -23.46 4.73
CA ARG A 185 11.58 -23.36 6.20
C ARG A 185 10.18 -23.39 6.83
N GLY A 186 9.15 -22.95 6.12
CA GLY A 186 7.78 -22.87 6.62
C GLY A 186 7.23 -24.23 7.05
N GLY A 187 7.55 -25.30 6.31
CA GLY A 187 7.12 -26.66 6.63
C GLY A 187 7.66 -27.22 7.96
N THR A 188 8.66 -26.58 8.58
CA THR A 188 9.12 -26.97 9.93
C THR A 188 8.29 -26.36 11.05
N PHE A 189 7.41 -25.40 10.73
CA PHE A 189 6.63 -24.66 11.72
C PHE A 189 5.13 -24.73 11.47
N PHE A 190 4.69 -24.79 10.22
CA PHE A 190 3.28 -24.77 9.84
C PHE A 190 2.81 -26.14 9.33
N ARG A 191 1.53 -26.45 9.58
CA ARG A 191 0.87 -27.65 9.03
C ARG A 191 0.81 -27.59 7.50
N ASP A 192 0.49 -26.41 7.00
CA ASP A 192 0.49 -26.03 5.59
C ASP A 192 1.00 -24.58 5.52
N SER A 193 2.20 -24.38 4.95
CA SER A 193 2.83 -23.06 4.91
C SER A 193 2.13 -22.08 3.99
N ASP A 194 1.54 -22.57 2.89
CA ASP A 194 0.91 -21.72 1.88
C ASP A 194 -0.43 -21.21 2.41
N GLN A 195 -1.22 -22.10 3.01
CA GLN A 195 -2.46 -21.73 3.68
C GLN A 195 -2.19 -20.80 4.87
N ALA A 196 -1.18 -21.10 5.69
CA ALA A 196 -0.78 -20.23 6.80
C ALA A 196 -0.47 -18.81 6.29
N LEU A 197 0.37 -18.68 5.26
CA LEU A 197 0.71 -17.37 4.68
C LEU A 197 -0.51 -16.60 4.16
N GLN A 198 -1.42 -17.28 3.45
CA GLN A 198 -2.64 -16.66 2.94
C GLN A 198 -3.54 -16.17 4.07
N GLU A 199 -3.75 -17.00 5.10
CA GLU A 199 -4.65 -16.70 6.21
C GLU A 199 -4.05 -15.78 7.26
N TYR A 200 -2.73 -15.57 7.25
CA TYR A 200 -2.09 -14.52 8.05
C TYR A 200 -2.69 -13.13 7.76
N GLY A 201 -3.29 -12.94 6.58
CA GLY A 201 -4.10 -11.76 6.25
C GLY A 201 -5.24 -11.48 7.25
N LEU A 202 -5.81 -12.50 7.90
CA LEU A 202 -6.85 -12.34 8.93
C LEU A 202 -6.30 -11.69 10.20
N VAL A 203 -5.06 -12.04 10.57
CA VAL A 203 -4.34 -11.40 11.69
C VAL A 203 -4.06 -9.93 11.35
N LEU A 204 -3.61 -9.65 10.12
CA LEU A 204 -3.35 -8.28 9.67
C LEU A 204 -4.62 -7.43 9.58
N ALA A 205 -5.76 -8.04 9.24
CA ALA A 205 -7.07 -7.40 9.25
C ALA A 205 -7.66 -7.23 10.66
N GLY A 206 -6.99 -7.72 11.70
CA GLY A 206 -7.48 -7.68 13.08
C GLY A 206 -8.68 -8.60 13.36
N SER A 207 -8.97 -9.53 12.44
CA SER A 207 -10.07 -10.49 12.57
C SER A 207 -9.72 -11.72 13.41
N GLU A 208 -8.42 -12.00 13.58
CA GLU A 208 -7.90 -13.10 14.39
C GLU A 208 -6.68 -12.61 15.20
N SER A 209 -6.49 -13.09 16.44
CA SER A 209 -5.26 -12.81 17.19
C SER A 209 -4.09 -13.65 16.68
N LEU A 210 -2.86 -13.19 16.88
CA LEU A 210 -1.67 -13.94 16.48
C LEU A 210 -1.59 -15.29 17.23
N GLU A 211 -1.99 -15.33 18.49
CA GLU A 211 -2.00 -16.54 19.31
C GLU A 211 -2.98 -17.59 18.76
N SER A 212 -4.23 -17.20 18.48
CA SER A 212 -5.25 -18.08 17.90
C SER A 212 -4.82 -18.61 16.53
N TYR A 213 -4.28 -17.73 15.70
CA TYR A 213 -3.74 -18.09 14.39
C TYR A 213 -2.62 -19.13 14.52
N LEU A 214 -1.67 -18.93 15.45
CA LEU A 214 -0.55 -19.85 15.64
C LEU A 214 -1.03 -21.22 16.15
N GLU A 215 -2.03 -21.28 17.04
CA GLU A 215 -2.60 -22.55 17.50
C GLU A 215 -3.21 -23.37 16.36
N ARG A 216 -3.88 -22.67 15.43
CA ARG A 216 -4.55 -23.27 14.28
C ARG A 216 -3.56 -23.76 13.21
N HIS A 217 -2.58 -22.94 12.87
CA HIS A 217 -1.70 -23.17 11.73
C HIS A 217 -0.36 -23.81 12.06
N SER A 218 0.14 -23.65 13.29
CA SER A 218 1.45 -24.21 13.65
C SER A 218 1.38 -25.71 13.92
N LEU A 219 2.51 -26.39 13.74
CA LEU A 219 2.72 -27.74 14.22
C LEU A 219 2.61 -27.79 15.75
N PRO A 220 2.12 -28.90 16.33
CA PRO A 220 2.05 -29.04 17.78
C PRO A 220 3.45 -29.13 18.40
N GLY A 221 3.61 -28.61 19.62
CA GLY A 221 4.85 -28.78 20.41
C GLY A 221 6.02 -27.89 20.02
N LEU A 222 5.80 -26.80 19.27
CA LEU A 222 6.86 -25.83 18.99
C LEU A 222 7.35 -25.16 20.28
N GLU A 223 8.66 -25.17 20.47
CA GLU A 223 9.34 -24.41 21.52
C GLU A 223 9.13 -22.90 21.33
N PRO A 224 9.23 -22.08 22.39
CA PRO A 224 9.03 -20.63 22.29
C PRO A 224 9.88 -19.97 21.18
N THR A 225 11.14 -20.37 21.03
CA THR A 225 12.04 -19.85 19.98
C THR A 225 11.59 -20.24 18.58
N GLN A 226 11.05 -21.45 18.40
CA GLN A 226 10.50 -21.90 17.12
C GLN A 226 9.22 -21.15 16.76
N ARG A 227 8.38 -20.81 17.75
CA ARG A 227 7.21 -19.95 17.54
C ARG A 227 7.64 -18.55 17.09
N THR A 228 8.67 -17.99 17.72
CA THR A 228 9.26 -16.72 17.28
C THR A 228 9.76 -16.79 15.84
N ASP A 229 10.47 -17.86 15.46
CA ASP A 229 10.94 -18.03 14.08
C ASP A 229 9.79 -18.18 13.07
N ALA A 230 8.72 -18.89 13.44
CA ALA A 230 7.51 -18.98 12.63
C ALA A 230 6.90 -17.58 12.37
N CYS A 231 6.81 -16.75 13.42
CA CYS A 231 6.35 -15.37 13.30
C CYS A 231 7.30 -14.50 12.45
N ARG A 232 8.63 -14.67 12.60
CA ARG A 232 9.63 -13.97 11.79
C ARG A 232 9.49 -14.30 10.31
N LEU A 233 9.20 -15.55 9.95
CA LEU A 233 8.95 -15.94 8.55
C LEU A 233 7.71 -15.25 7.96
N LEU A 234 6.62 -15.15 8.73
CA LEU A 234 5.41 -14.43 8.30
C LEU A 234 5.67 -12.93 8.15
N LEU A 235 6.36 -12.33 9.12
CA LEU A 235 6.74 -10.92 9.06
C LEU A 235 7.68 -10.63 7.89
N MET A 236 8.62 -11.54 7.58
CA MET A 236 9.51 -11.45 6.42
C MET A 236 8.71 -11.38 5.12
N GLN A 237 7.75 -12.28 4.92
CA GLN A 237 6.87 -12.27 3.75
C GLN A 237 6.05 -10.98 3.65
N ARG A 238 5.45 -10.54 4.76
CA ARG A 238 4.70 -9.28 4.83
C ARG A 238 5.54 -8.08 4.40
N LEU A 239 6.76 -7.97 4.92
CA LEU A 239 7.64 -6.83 4.63
C LEU A 239 8.21 -6.89 3.21
N ALA A 240 8.53 -8.08 2.72
CA ALA A 240 8.93 -8.28 1.32
C ALA A 240 7.80 -7.89 0.35
N LEU A 241 6.54 -8.17 0.69
CA LEU A 241 5.38 -7.70 -0.07
C LEU A 241 5.20 -6.18 0.06
N ALA A 242 5.32 -5.62 1.27
CA ALA A 242 5.18 -4.19 1.52
C ALA A 242 6.21 -3.34 0.75
N ALA A 243 7.41 -3.89 0.51
CA ALA A 243 8.44 -3.26 -0.31
C ALA A 243 7.99 -2.94 -1.75
N PHE A 244 6.93 -3.60 -2.24
CA PHE A 244 6.36 -3.39 -3.56
C PHE A 244 5.17 -2.43 -3.60
N SER A 245 4.94 -1.65 -2.54
CA SER A 245 3.91 -0.60 -2.52
C SER A 245 4.07 0.33 -3.73
N SER A 246 3.01 0.51 -4.51
CA SER A 246 3.08 1.19 -5.83
C SER A 246 3.51 2.66 -5.75
N CYS A 247 3.31 3.31 -4.60
CA CYS A 247 3.79 4.67 -4.34
C CYS A 247 5.31 4.81 -4.52
N ALA A 248 6.08 3.73 -4.31
CA ALA A 248 7.54 3.72 -4.51
C ALA A 248 7.98 4.01 -5.96
N TRP A 249 7.07 3.93 -6.94
CA TRP A 249 7.35 4.28 -8.34
C TRP A 249 6.55 5.48 -8.85
N PHE A 250 5.66 6.05 -8.05
CA PHE A 250 4.66 6.99 -8.57
C PHE A 250 5.25 8.36 -8.94
N PHE A 251 6.16 8.85 -8.09
CA PHE A 251 6.80 10.16 -8.20
C PHE A 251 8.13 10.08 -8.94
N ASP A 252 8.88 11.19 -8.91
CA ASP A 252 9.91 11.47 -9.90
C ASP A 252 11.30 10.97 -9.51
N ASP A 253 11.53 10.64 -8.23
CA ASP A 253 12.86 10.28 -7.74
C ASP A 253 12.90 9.13 -6.72
N ILE A 254 13.97 8.32 -6.79
CA ILE A 254 14.22 7.17 -5.91
C ILE A 254 14.61 7.56 -4.47
N ALA A 255 15.13 8.77 -4.23
CA ALA A 255 15.50 9.23 -2.89
C ALA A 255 14.32 9.86 -2.12
N ARG A 256 13.11 9.91 -2.71
CA ARG A 256 11.91 10.37 -2.00
C ARG A 256 11.45 9.38 -0.93
N ILE A 257 10.59 9.86 -0.04
CA ILE A 257 10.06 9.08 1.08
C ILE A 257 9.37 7.79 0.63
N GLU A 258 8.68 7.78 -0.51
CA GLU A 258 7.90 6.65 -0.97
C GLU A 258 8.79 5.44 -1.36
N PRO A 259 9.79 5.57 -2.26
CA PRO A 259 10.75 4.48 -2.48
C PRO A 259 11.57 4.13 -1.24
N LEU A 260 11.97 5.12 -0.41
CA LEU A 260 12.70 4.84 0.82
C LEU A 260 11.91 3.98 1.81
N ASN A 261 10.59 4.15 1.90
CA ASN A 261 9.73 3.29 2.73
C ASN A 261 9.68 1.85 2.19
N GLY A 262 9.64 1.69 0.86
CA GLY A 262 9.73 0.38 0.21
C GLY A 262 11.07 -0.30 0.49
N LEU A 263 12.18 0.42 0.33
CA LEU A 263 13.53 -0.06 0.63
C LEU A 263 13.74 -0.36 2.13
N THR A 264 13.13 0.42 3.02
CA THR A 264 13.16 0.13 4.47
C THR A 264 12.47 -1.20 4.79
N SER A 265 11.34 -1.48 4.13
CA SER A 265 10.65 -2.76 4.25
C SER A 265 11.50 -3.90 3.70
N ALA A 266 12.16 -3.70 2.55
CA ALA A 266 13.08 -4.66 1.96
C ALA A 266 14.27 -4.96 2.88
N ARG A 267 14.87 -3.93 3.50
CA ARG A 267 15.97 -4.09 4.45
C ARG A 267 15.56 -5.01 5.60
N ARG A 268 14.42 -4.72 6.21
CA ARG A 268 13.94 -5.54 7.34
C ARG A 268 13.58 -6.96 6.91
N ALA A 269 13.08 -7.16 5.70
CA ALA A 269 12.87 -8.51 5.15
C ALA A 269 14.19 -9.28 4.99
N LEU A 270 15.25 -8.64 4.49
CA LEU A 270 16.60 -9.24 4.40
C LEU A 270 17.18 -9.57 5.77
N ASP A 271 17.01 -8.70 6.77
CA ASP A 271 17.43 -8.98 8.15
C ASP A 271 16.72 -10.22 8.70
N LEU A 272 15.41 -10.36 8.45
CA LEU A 272 14.62 -11.53 8.89
C LEU A 272 14.97 -12.79 8.12
N LEU A 273 15.29 -12.67 6.83
CA LEU A 273 15.80 -13.76 6.01
C LEU A 273 17.07 -14.34 6.65
N ALA A 274 18.05 -13.49 6.94
CA ALA A 274 19.29 -13.91 7.61
C ALA A 274 19.02 -14.48 9.02
N ALA A 275 18.19 -13.80 9.82
CA ALA A 275 17.89 -14.21 11.20
C ALA A 275 17.18 -15.57 11.29
N THR A 276 16.49 -16.00 10.23
CA THR A 276 15.81 -17.29 10.16
C THR A 276 16.61 -18.36 9.39
N GLY A 277 17.89 -18.10 9.14
CA GLY A 277 18.83 -19.05 8.51
C GLY A 277 18.79 -19.07 6.99
N GLY A 278 18.23 -18.04 6.35
CA GLY A 278 18.26 -17.86 4.91
C GLY A 278 19.63 -17.39 4.41
N PRO A 279 19.84 -17.38 3.08
CA PRO A 279 21.10 -16.93 2.49
C PRO A 279 21.31 -15.43 2.67
N ASP A 280 22.56 -15.00 2.88
CA ASP A 280 22.94 -13.60 2.76
C ASP A 280 22.98 -13.20 1.28
N VAL A 281 22.01 -12.38 0.89
CA VAL A 281 21.83 -11.91 -0.49
C VAL A 281 21.89 -10.39 -0.60
N GLU A 282 22.20 -9.68 0.49
CA GLU A 282 22.18 -8.22 0.54
C GLU A 282 23.13 -7.62 -0.50
N ALA A 283 24.36 -8.14 -0.60
CA ALA A 283 25.33 -7.66 -1.59
C ALA A 283 24.81 -7.77 -3.03
N GLY A 284 24.04 -8.82 -3.36
CA GLY A 284 23.42 -8.96 -4.69
C GLY A 284 22.27 -7.99 -4.91
N PHE A 285 21.46 -7.76 -3.88
CA PHE A 285 20.40 -6.78 -3.89
C PHE A 285 20.95 -5.37 -4.16
N VAL A 286 21.97 -4.95 -3.40
CA VAL A 286 22.59 -3.63 -3.49
C VAL A 286 23.27 -3.43 -4.84
N ARG A 287 23.94 -4.46 -5.38
CA ARG A 287 24.54 -4.38 -6.74
C ARG A 287 23.51 -4.04 -7.82
N VAL A 288 22.33 -4.63 -7.78
CA VAL A 288 21.26 -4.32 -8.75
C VAL A 288 20.65 -2.94 -8.50
N LEU A 289 20.54 -2.56 -7.23
CA LEU A 289 20.00 -1.26 -6.82
C LEU A 289 20.94 -0.10 -7.21
N ALA A 290 22.26 -0.30 -7.20
CA ALA A 290 23.26 0.71 -7.59
C ALA A 290 23.10 1.21 -9.04
N GLU A 291 22.42 0.46 -9.91
CA GLU A 291 22.08 0.91 -11.26
C GLU A 291 21.00 2.02 -11.27
N ALA A 292 20.32 2.25 -10.15
CA ALA A 292 19.33 3.31 -9.99
C ALA A 292 20.02 4.64 -9.62
N GLN A 293 19.83 5.68 -10.41
CA GLN A 293 20.37 7.01 -10.16
C GLN A 293 19.28 7.95 -9.65
N SER A 294 19.62 8.79 -8.66
CA SER A 294 18.74 9.88 -8.22
C SER A 294 18.89 11.09 -9.13
N ASN A 295 17.78 11.73 -9.45
CA ASN A 295 17.70 13.05 -10.08
C ASN A 295 17.94 14.18 -9.09
N MET A 296 17.81 13.94 -7.78
CA MET A 296 18.02 14.99 -6.77
C MET A 296 19.51 15.32 -6.61
N ARG A 297 20.38 14.33 -6.83
CA ARG A 297 21.82 14.43 -6.63
C ARG A 297 22.58 13.49 -7.56
N ASP A 298 23.49 14.05 -8.34
CA ASP A 298 24.32 13.29 -9.30
C ASP A 298 25.29 12.30 -8.63
N ASP A 299 25.59 12.49 -7.34
CA ASP A 299 26.45 11.60 -6.56
C ASP A 299 25.67 10.52 -5.78
N TRP A 300 24.35 10.41 -5.99
CA TRP A 300 23.49 9.43 -5.34
C TRP A 300 23.01 8.36 -6.32
N ASP A 301 23.61 7.18 -6.18
CA ASP A 301 23.06 5.95 -6.71
C ASP A 301 22.29 5.17 -5.64
N GLY A 302 21.67 4.06 -6.05
CA GLY A 302 20.90 3.23 -5.15
C GLY A 302 21.72 2.56 -4.04
N ALA A 303 23.04 2.38 -4.20
CA ALA A 303 23.90 1.85 -3.14
C ALA A 303 24.15 2.92 -2.06
N VAL A 304 24.44 4.15 -2.47
CA VAL A 304 24.55 5.30 -1.56
C VAL A 304 23.24 5.52 -0.81
N ILE A 305 22.11 5.45 -1.50
CA ILE A 305 20.78 5.56 -0.89
C ILE A 305 20.55 4.44 0.15
N TRP A 306 20.90 3.20 -0.20
CA TRP A 306 20.75 2.06 0.71
C TRP A 306 21.58 2.23 1.99
N GLU A 307 22.83 2.64 1.86
CA GLU A 307 23.74 2.85 2.98
C GLU A 307 23.31 4.05 3.83
N GLN A 308 23.13 5.22 3.21
CA GLN A 308 22.99 6.48 3.94
C GLN A 308 21.56 6.78 4.37
N LEU A 309 20.55 6.39 3.59
CA LEU A 309 19.16 6.80 3.81
C LEU A 309 18.25 5.66 4.28
N VAL A 310 18.57 4.41 3.94
CA VAL A 310 17.77 3.24 4.35
C VAL A 310 18.33 2.63 5.62
N THR A 311 19.64 2.35 5.66
CA THR A 311 20.26 1.69 6.81
C THR A 311 20.26 2.57 8.06
N SER A 312 20.37 3.89 7.89
CA SER A 312 20.26 4.88 8.99
C SER A 312 18.88 4.96 9.64
N ARG A 313 17.82 4.42 9.00
CA ARG A 313 16.45 4.39 9.56
C ARG A 313 16.25 3.31 10.62
N ARG A 314 17.29 2.53 10.94
CA ARG A 314 17.24 1.51 11.99
C ARG A 314 17.45 2.16 13.36
N PRO A 315 16.43 2.26 14.21
CA PRO A 315 16.62 2.80 15.54
C PRO A 315 17.46 1.83 16.38
N SER A 316 18.46 2.36 17.06
CA SER A 316 19.19 1.68 18.12
C SER A 316 18.30 1.55 19.37
N PRO A 317 18.57 0.56 20.25
CA PRO A 317 17.90 0.49 21.55
C PRO A 317 18.02 1.79 22.37
N LYS A 318 19.12 2.53 22.21
CA LYS A 318 19.32 3.83 22.86
C LYS A 318 18.34 4.88 22.36
N GLU A 319 18.13 4.96 21.05
CA GLU A 319 17.13 5.86 20.44
C GLU A 319 15.71 5.45 20.82
N LEU A 320 15.42 4.14 20.88
CA LEU A 320 14.12 3.64 21.38
C LEU A 320 13.87 4.01 22.84
N ALA A 321 14.91 4.00 23.69
CA ALA A 321 14.78 4.40 25.10
C ALA A 321 14.52 5.90 25.29
N ALA A 322 14.89 6.75 24.31
CA ALA A 322 14.66 8.19 24.41
C ALA A 322 13.16 8.55 24.48
N TYR A 323 12.29 7.75 23.87
CA TYR A 323 10.86 7.99 23.85
C TYR A 323 10.17 7.82 25.22
N PRO A 324 10.28 6.67 25.94
CA PRO A 324 9.74 6.55 27.29
C PRO A 324 10.41 7.50 28.29
N ARG A 325 11.65 7.97 28.03
CA ARG A 325 12.28 9.05 28.82
C ARG A 325 11.62 10.40 28.60
N ARG A 326 11.36 10.78 27.34
CA ARG A 326 10.81 12.09 26.95
C ARG A 326 9.33 12.22 27.26
N PHE A 327 8.59 11.11 27.21
CA PHE A 327 7.18 11.05 27.57
C PHE A 327 7.01 10.06 28.73
N PRO A 328 7.46 10.43 29.94
CA PRO A 328 7.55 9.53 31.07
C PRO A 328 6.19 8.95 31.41
N MET A 329 6.19 7.62 31.52
CA MET A 329 5.05 6.78 31.83
C MET A 329 4.47 7.13 33.21
N SER A 330 3.14 7.21 33.32
CA SER A 330 2.48 7.32 34.63
C SER A 330 2.33 5.94 35.28
N LYS A 331 2.06 5.89 36.60
CA LYS A 331 1.73 4.62 37.28
C LYS A 331 0.58 3.85 36.61
N ASP A 332 -0.31 4.57 35.92
CA ASP A 332 -1.49 4.00 35.25
C ASP A 332 -1.22 3.54 33.81
N ARG A 333 -0.03 3.83 33.26
CA ARG A 333 0.43 3.35 31.95
C ARG A 333 1.90 2.98 32.07
N PRO A 334 2.26 1.77 32.52
CA PRO A 334 3.66 1.39 32.72
C PRO A 334 4.42 1.05 31.42
N GLU A 335 3.71 0.96 30.29
CA GLU A 335 4.22 0.46 29.01
C GLU A 335 3.87 1.42 27.86
N MET A 336 4.88 1.84 27.09
CA MET A 336 4.68 2.62 25.87
C MET A 336 4.48 1.69 24.69
N ALA A 337 3.37 1.83 23.98
CA ALA A 337 3.03 0.99 22.85
C ALA A 337 3.12 1.76 21.52
N TRP A 338 3.86 1.23 20.57
CA TRP A 338 3.79 1.60 19.16
C TRP A 338 3.34 0.40 18.31
N PRO A 339 2.92 0.63 17.06
CA PRO A 339 2.71 -0.46 16.12
C PRO A 339 3.96 -1.36 16.04
N GLY A 340 3.81 -2.64 16.43
CA GLY A 340 4.86 -3.65 16.33
C GLY A 340 5.79 -3.78 17.54
N VAL A 341 5.78 -2.85 18.51
CA VAL A 341 6.66 -2.90 19.68
C VAL A 341 6.02 -2.27 20.91
N ARG A 342 6.25 -2.88 22.06
CA ARG A 342 5.95 -2.32 23.37
C ARG A 342 7.23 -2.13 24.17
N LEU A 343 7.42 -0.96 24.75
CA LEU A 343 8.62 -0.57 25.48
C LEU A 343 8.30 -0.35 26.95
N VAL A 344 9.16 -0.88 27.82
CA VAL A 344 9.16 -0.62 29.26
C VAL A 344 10.57 -0.22 29.66
N LEU A 345 10.69 0.92 30.35
CA LEU A 345 11.96 1.36 30.93
C LEU A 345 11.96 0.98 32.42
N GLU A 346 12.88 0.11 32.80
CA GLU A 346 12.96 -0.46 34.14
C GLU A 346 14.19 0.11 34.87
N PRO A 347 14.05 0.57 36.12
CA PRO A 347 15.19 0.98 36.93
C PRO A 347 16.02 -0.26 37.35
N GLY A 348 17.33 -0.21 37.18
CA GLY A 348 18.26 -1.27 37.58
C GLY A 348 19.41 -0.76 38.44
N ALA A 349 20.06 -1.66 39.19
CA ALA A 349 21.16 -1.33 40.10
C ALA A 349 22.39 -0.73 39.40
N GLU A 350 22.58 -1.01 38.11
CA GLU A 350 23.71 -0.54 37.28
C GLU A 350 23.27 0.47 36.20
N GLY A 351 22.03 0.99 36.28
CA GLY A 351 21.43 1.87 35.28
C GLY A 351 20.08 1.36 34.77
N GLU A 352 19.48 2.12 33.87
CA GLU A 352 18.19 1.79 33.27
C GLU A 352 18.31 0.62 32.28
N LYS A 353 17.27 -0.22 32.23
CA LYS A 353 17.12 -1.26 31.22
C LYS A 353 15.88 -1.00 30.38
N LEU A 354 16.02 -1.05 29.07
CA LEU A 354 14.89 -1.02 28.15
C LEU A 354 14.48 -2.46 27.85
N ARG A 355 13.23 -2.80 28.16
CA ARG A 355 12.60 -4.05 27.74
C ARG A 355 11.71 -3.77 26.53
N CYS A 356 12.04 -4.41 25.41
CA CYS A 356 11.32 -4.34 24.14
C CYS A 356 10.55 -5.64 23.93
N PHE A 357 9.23 -5.57 23.84
CA PHE A 357 8.39 -6.69 23.40
C PHE A 357 7.92 -6.44 21.97
N TRP A 358 8.38 -7.26 21.03
CA TRP A 358 8.02 -7.15 19.62
C TRP A 358 6.74 -7.93 19.34
N THR A 359 5.63 -7.22 19.12
CA THR A 359 4.30 -7.83 19.08
C THR A 359 4.06 -8.72 17.87
N TRP A 360 4.83 -8.55 16.80
CA TRP A 360 4.70 -9.35 15.58
C TRP A 360 5.56 -10.61 15.58
N THR A 361 6.58 -10.70 16.45
CA THR A 361 7.50 -11.84 16.54
C THR A 361 7.44 -12.55 17.90
N LEU A 362 6.70 -11.99 18.85
CA LEU A 362 6.54 -12.49 20.22
C LEU A 362 7.87 -12.61 20.98
N GLU A 363 8.89 -11.87 20.55
CA GLU A 363 10.21 -11.88 21.18
C GLU A 363 10.34 -10.72 22.18
N THR A 364 11.07 -10.97 23.27
CA THR A 364 11.44 -9.94 24.25
C THR A 364 12.94 -9.76 24.24
N GLU A 365 13.37 -8.52 24.11
CA GLU A 365 14.77 -8.11 24.21
C GLU A 365 14.93 -7.16 25.39
N THR A 366 15.98 -7.33 26.18
CA THR A 366 16.31 -6.42 27.28
C THR A 366 17.70 -5.86 27.06
N VAL A 367 17.82 -4.55 26.93
CA VAL A 367 19.08 -3.85 26.66
C VAL A 367 19.38 -2.88 27.78
N ALA A 368 20.61 -2.93 28.30
CA ALA A 368 21.10 -1.90 29.22
C ALA A 368 21.29 -0.59 28.44
N VAL A 369 20.65 0.48 28.90
CA VAL A 369 20.79 1.81 28.31
C VAL A 369 21.47 2.71 29.34
N SER A 370 22.76 2.95 29.11
CA SER A 370 23.53 3.93 29.89
C SER A 370 22.82 5.30 29.87
N GLY A 371 23.01 6.06 30.96
CA GLY A 371 22.23 7.26 31.32
C GLY A 371 22.15 8.37 30.25
N PRO A 372 21.35 9.44 30.51
CA PRO A 372 21.05 10.46 29.52
C PRO A 372 22.34 11.13 29.00
N GLU A 373 22.45 11.25 27.67
CA GLU A 373 23.33 12.26 27.08
C GLU A 373 22.62 13.61 27.22
N GLU A 374 23.34 14.61 27.73
CA GLU A 374 22.92 16.00 27.87
C GLU A 374 22.41 16.62 26.56
#